data_AF-A0AAV5Q782-F1
#
_entry.id   AF-A0AAV5Q782-F1
#
_cell.length_a   1.000
_cell.length_b   1.000
_cell.length_c   1.000
_cell.angle_alpha   90.00
_cell.angle_beta   90.00
_cell.angle_gamma   90.00
#
_symmetry.space_group_name_H-M   'P 1'
#
loop_
_entity.id
_entity.type
_entity.pdbx_description
1 polymer ?
#
loop_
_entity_poly.entity_id
_entity_poly.type
_entity_poly.pdbx_seq_one_letter_code
_entity_poly.pdbx_strand_id
1 'polypeptide(L)'
;MDFFDDLLTLEDAAYNRGVTEAEGEINKQSQKDGKILGIQTGYQKFALIGAIRALIEELIIMCQNNINADISKDKNGKNRNYPKQLKNLTETLSIINNIFYPSNSKFIEVSNGEENVELYDRTARQVKTKTKTVCAQLGLLNVYNAIDESCQKITGQLPENQINGVSDDIW
;
A
#
# COMPACT_ATOMS: atom_id res chain seq x y z
N MET A 1 -0.61 -54.64 -36.57
CA MET A 1 -0.78 -53.40 -35.79
C MET A 1 -2.26 -53.08 -35.90
N ASP A 2 -2.96 -53.11 -34.77
CA ASP A 2 -4.43 -53.11 -34.73
C ASP A 2 -4.94 -51.66 -34.82
N PHE A 3 -5.93 -51.41 -35.66
CA PHE A 3 -6.45 -50.07 -35.95
C PHE A 3 -6.92 -49.31 -34.69
N PHE A 4 -7.36 -50.06 -33.68
CA PHE A 4 -7.76 -49.52 -32.39
C PHE A 4 -6.58 -49.00 -31.54
N ASP A 5 -5.39 -49.61 -31.64
CA ASP A 5 -4.20 -49.14 -30.91
C ASP A 5 -3.68 -47.80 -31.46
N ASP A 6 -3.76 -47.60 -32.78
CA ASP A 6 -3.41 -46.33 -33.44
C ASP A 6 -4.43 -45.22 -33.09
N LEU A 7 -5.71 -45.57 -32.94
CA LEU A 7 -6.75 -44.61 -32.53
C LEU A 7 -6.58 -44.19 -31.06
N LEU A 8 -6.30 -45.14 -30.17
CA LEU A 8 -6.05 -44.88 -28.75
C LEU A 8 -4.83 -43.98 -28.54
N THR A 9 -3.75 -44.21 -29.29
CA THR A 9 -2.55 -43.36 -29.21
C THR A 9 -2.79 -41.94 -29.73
N LEU A 10 -3.65 -41.76 -30.74
CA LEU A 10 -4.09 -40.44 -31.21
C LEU A 10 -4.94 -39.70 -30.17
N GLU A 11 -5.82 -40.41 -29.48
CA GLU A 11 -6.68 -39.85 -28.43
C GLU A 11 -5.87 -39.45 -27.20
N ASP A 12 -4.94 -40.30 -26.75
CA ASP A 12 -4.00 -40.00 -25.68
C ASP A 12 -3.12 -38.80 -26.03
N ALA A 13 -2.65 -38.68 -27.28
CA ALA A 13 -1.87 -37.54 -27.73
C ALA A 13 -2.69 -36.24 -27.76
N ALA A 14 -3.96 -36.30 -28.17
CA ALA A 14 -4.88 -35.16 -28.17
C ALA A 14 -5.23 -34.72 -26.74
N TYR A 15 -5.49 -35.68 -25.84
CA TYR A 15 -5.76 -35.44 -24.43
C TYR A 15 -4.57 -34.77 -23.74
N ASN A 16 -3.37 -35.35 -23.87
CA ASN A 16 -2.16 -34.77 -23.28
C ASN A 16 -1.85 -33.38 -23.81
N ARG A 17 -2.11 -33.13 -25.11
CA ARG A 17 -1.95 -31.81 -25.71
C ARG A 17 -2.96 -30.81 -25.13
N GLY A 18 -4.23 -31.22 -24.96
CA GLY A 18 -5.26 -30.40 -24.34
C GLY A 18 -4.98 -30.07 -22.88
N VAL A 19 -4.47 -31.02 -22.09
CA VAL A 19 -4.06 -30.79 -20.69
C VAL A 19 -2.90 -29.79 -20.63
N THR A 20 -1.87 -29.99 -21.44
CA THR A 20 -0.69 -29.10 -21.46
C THR A 20 -1.07 -27.67 -21.91
N GLU A 21 -1.98 -27.56 -22.89
CA GLU A 21 -2.49 -26.27 -23.36
C GLU A 21 -3.33 -25.56 -22.29
N ALA A 22 -4.23 -26.29 -21.61
CA ALA A 22 -5.02 -25.77 -20.51
C ALA A 22 -4.13 -25.31 -19.34
N GLU A 23 -3.13 -26.10 -18.94
CA GLU A 23 -2.15 -25.71 -17.92
C GLU A 23 -1.37 -24.45 -18.32
N GLY A 24 -0.99 -24.35 -19.60
CA GLY A 24 -0.33 -23.18 -20.16
C GLY A 24 -1.19 -21.92 -20.12
N GLU A 25 -2.49 -22.05 -20.41
CA GLU A 25 -3.45 -20.94 -20.34
C GLU A 25 -3.74 -20.53 -18.89
N ILE A 26 -3.95 -21.48 -17.98
CA ILE A 26 -4.15 -21.24 -16.55
C ILE A 26 -2.97 -20.48 -15.96
N ASN A 27 -1.74 -20.91 -16.26
CA ASN A 27 -0.54 -20.24 -15.77
C ASN A 27 -0.40 -18.82 -16.31
N LYS A 28 -0.67 -18.61 -17.60
CA LYS A 28 -0.65 -17.26 -18.20
C LYS A 28 -1.72 -16.35 -17.58
N GLN A 29 -2.91 -16.88 -17.32
CA GLN A 29 -4.00 -16.12 -16.74
C GLN A 29 -3.69 -15.77 -15.28
N SER A 30 -3.24 -16.73 -14.48
CA SER A 30 -2.79 -16.52 -13.09
C SER A 30 -1.69 -15.45 -13.00
N GLN A 31 -0.69 -15.49 -13.88
CA GLN A 31 0.35 -14.45 -13.93
C GLN A 31 -0.19 -13.06 -14.27
N LYS A 32 -1.16 -12.96 -15.18
CA LYS A 32 -1.82 -11.69 -15.52
C LYS A 32 -2.63 -11.17 -14.33
N ASP A 33 -3.39 -12.04 -13.69
CA ASP A 33 -4.25 -11.68 -12.55
C ASP A 33 -3.41 -11.21 -11.36
N GLY A 34 -2.30 -11.91 -11.08
CA GLY A 34 -1.33 -11.48 -10.06
C GLY A 34 -0.73 -10.10 -10.35
N LYS A 35 -0.39 -9.80 -11.61
CA LYS A 35 0.10 -8.47 -12.01
C LYS A 35 -0.98 -7.39 -11.84
N ILE A 36 -2.20 -7.66 -12.27
CA ILE A 36 -3.32 -6.71 -12.14
C ILE A 36 -3.59 -6.40 -10.66
N LEU A 37 -3.63 -7.43 -9.82
CA LEU A 37 -3.81 -7.29 -8.38
C LEU A 37 -2.66 -6.50 -7.74
N GLY A 38 -1.42 -6.78 -8.15
CA GLY A 38 -0.24 -6.04 -7.70
C GLY A 38 -0.31 -4.55 -8.05
N ILE A 39 -0.72 -4.22 -9.27
CA ILE A 39 -0.90 -2.82 -9.71
C ILE A 39 -2.03 -2.14 -8.93
N GLN A 40 -3.16 -2.82 -8.75
CA GLN A 40 -4.30 -2.28 -8.01
C GLN A 40 -3.94 -1.99 -6.54
N THR A 41 -3.34 -2.95 -5.85
CA THR A 41 -2.93 -2.81 -4.44
C THR A 41 -1.81 -1.78 -4.29
N GLY A 42 -0.86 -1.73 -5.23
CA GLY A 42 0.17 -0.70 -5.28
C GLY A 42 -0.43 0.70 -5.43
N TYR A 43 -1.39 0.88 -6.34
CA TYR A 43 -2.08 2.16 -6.54
C TYR A 43 -2.85 2.61 -5.29
N GLN A 44 -3.58 1.69 -4.63
CA GLN A 44 -4.29 1.98 -3.38
C GLN A 44 -3.36 2.53 -2.31
N LYS A 45 -2.24 1.85 -2.07
CA LYS A 45 -1.23 2.27 -1.09
C LYS A 45 -0.59 3.60 -1.49
N PHE A 46 -0.30 3.79 -2.77
CA PHE A 46 0.29 5.02 -3.29
C PHE A 46 -0.60 6.23 -3.05
N ALA A 47 -1.88 6.13 -3.39
CA ALA A 47 -2.86 7.18 -3.15
C ALA A 47 -3.00 7.51 -1.65
N LEU A 48 -3.07 6.48 -0.79
CA LEU A 48 -3.18 6.67 0.65
C LEU A 48 -1.95 7.40 1.22
N ILE A 49 -0.74 6.98 0.87
CA ILE A 49 0.48 7.65 1.35
C ILE A 49 0.55 9.08 0.81
N GLY A 50 0.16 9.32 -0.44
CA GLY A 50 0.08 10.67 -1.01
C GLY A 50 -0.85 11.58 -0.21
N ALA A 51 -2.04 11.09 0.16
CA ALA A 51 -2.99 11.85 0.99
C ALA A 51 -2.45 12.09 2.40
N ILE A 52 -1.81 11.09 3.02
CA ILE A 52 -1.17 11.23 4.33
C ILE A 52 -0.01 12.23 4.27
N ARG A 53 0.79 12.23 3.21
CA ARG A 53 1.89 13.18 3.00
C ARG A 53 1.36 14.62 2.98
N ALA A 54 0.31 14.89 2.20
CA ALA A 54 -0.33 16.20 2.15
C ALA A 54 -0.88 16.63 3.53
N LEU A 55 -1.52 15.71 4.27
CA LEU A 55 -1.97 15.98 5.63
C LEU A 55 -0.79 16.35 6.56
N ILE A 56 0.33 15.62 6.49
CA ILE A 56 1.51 15.91 7.30
C ILE A 56 2.06 17.31 7.01
N GLU A 57 2.14 17.71 5.73
CA GLU A 57 2.61 19.04 5.33
C GLU A 57 1.74 20.15 5.94
N GLU A 58 0.42 20.02 5.86
CA GLU A 58 -0.53 20.97 6.48
C GLU A 58 -0.39 21.01 8.02
N LEU A 59 -0.21 19.85 8.66
CA LEU A 59 -0.02 19.78 10.11
C LEU A 59 1.30 20.40 10.57
N ILE A 60 2.36 20.30 9.75
CA ILE A 60 3.64 20.97 10.01
C ILE A 60 3.44 22.48 10.02
N ILE A 61 2.79 23.04 9.00
CA ILE A 61 2.49 24.47 8.90
C ILE A 61 1.66 24.93 10.10
N MET A 62 0.60 24.17 10.45
CA MET A 62 -0.24 24.46 11.61
C MET A 62 0.57 24.46 12.91
N CYS A 63 1.43 23.46 13.13
CA CYS A 63 2.26 23.39 14.33
C CYS A 63 3.26 24.56 14.40
N GLN A 64 3.89 24.92 13.27
CA GLN A 64 4.81 26.07 13.20
C GLN A 64 4.09 27.37 13.53
N ASN A 65 2.90 27.60 12.97
CA ASN A 65 2.11 28.80 13.25
C ASN A 65 1.72 28.91 14.74
N ASN A 66 1.31 27.80 15.35
CA ASN A 66 0.97 27.78 16.78
C ASN A 66 2.19 28.00 17.68
N ILE A 67 3.36 27.48 17.31
CA ILE A 67 4.62 27.73 18.03
C ILE A 67 5.01 29.21 17.93
N ASN A 68 4.95 29.78 16.73
CA ASN A 68 5.31 31.19 16.51
C ASN A 68 4.36 32.16 17.23
N ALA A 69 3.10 31.78 17.40
CA ALA A 69 2.10 32.54 18.14
C ALA A 69 2.10 32.26 19.66
N ASP A 70 3.04 31.45 20.17
CA ASP A 70 3.15 31.01 21.57
C ASP A 70 1.86 30.38 22.13
N ILE A 71 1.13 29.69 21.25
CA ILE A 71 -0.12 29.00 21.59
C ILE A 71 0.23 27.63 22.18
N SER A 72 -0.12 27.41 23.44
CA SER A 72 0.09 26.13 24.13
C SER A 72 -1.19 25.31 24.32
N LYS A 73 -2.35 25.86 23.96
CA LYS A 73 -3.67 25.23 24.09
C LYS A 73 -4.39 25.17 22.76
N ASP A 74 -5.18 24.13 22.55
CA ASP A 74 -6.09 24.08 21.42
C ASP A 74 -7.37 24.90 21.65
N LYS A 75 -8.25 24.92 20.64
CA LYS A 75 -9.57 25.59 20.72
C LYS A 75 -10.46 25.08 21.85
N ASN A 76 -10.20 23.88 22.37
CA ASN A 76 -10.94 23.25 23.47
C ASN A 76 -10.23 23.45 24.82
N GLY A 77 -9.18 24.28 24.88
CA GLY A 77 -8.41 24.56 26.10
C GLY A 77 -7.46 23.44 26.53
N LYS A 78 -7.28 22.39 25.73
CA LYS A 78 -6.39 21.27 26.03
C LYS A 78 -4.95 21.63 25.68
N ASN A 79 -4.03 21.38 26.62
CA ASN A 79 -2.60 21.63 26.39
C ASN A 79 -2.08 20.75 25.25
N ARG A 80 -1.36 21.36 24.31
CA ARG A 80 -0.70 20.71 23.18
C ARG A 80 0.80 20.99 23.25
N ASN A 81 1.59 20.04 22.76
CA ASN A 81 3.05 20.14 22.75
C ASN A 81 3.52 20.24 21.30
N TYR A 82 3.15 21.37 20.66
CA TYR A 82 3.38 21.58 19.23
C TYR A 82 4.85 21.37 18.82
N PRO A 83 5.87 21.73 19.62
CA PRO A 83 7.27 21.42 19.28
C PRO A 83 7.54 19.91 19.14
N LYS A 84 7.03 19.10 20.07
CA LYS A 84 7.17 17.64 19.99
C LYS A 84 6.39 17.06 18.81
N GLN A 85 5.17 17.54 18.56
CA GLN A 85 4.38 17.10 17.41
C GLN A 85 5.04 17.47 16.09
N LEU A 86 5.57 18.70 15.97
CA LEU A 86 6.31 19.17 14.80
C LEU A 86 7.51 18.26 14.51
N LYS A 87 8.33 17.94 15.52
CA LYS A 87 9.46 17.03 15.36
C LYS A 87 9.02 15.67 14.80
N ASN A 88 7.99 15.07 15.39
CA ASN A 88 7.47 13.77 14.94
C ASN A 88 6.93 13.83 13.49
N LEU A 89 6.27 14.92 13.11
CA LEU A 89 5.74 15.12 11.75
C LEU A 89 6.88 15.27 10.74
N THR A 90 7.89 16.07 11.04
CA THR A 90 9.06 16.25 10.16
C THR A 90 9.85 14.95 9.98
N GLU A 91 10.03 14.17 11.05
CA GLU A 91 10.63 12.84 10.96
C GLU A 91 9.78 11.89 10.08
N THR A 92 8.47 11.93 10.22
CA THR A 92 7.56 11.10 9.41
C THR A 92 7.58 11.52 7.94
N LEU A 93 7.64 12.82 7.65
CA LEU A 93 7.78 13.35 6.29
C LEU A 93 9.13 12.94 5.66
N SER A 94 10.21 12.97 6.43
CA SER A 94 11.53 12.50 5.96
C SER A 94 11.50 11.03 5.57
N ILE A 95 10.83 10.17 6.34
CA ILE A 95 10.66 8.75 5.99
C ILE A 95 9.95 8.59 4.64
N ILE A 96 8.88 9.34 4.40
CA ILE A 96 8.17 9.35 3.12
C ILE A 96 9.12 9.79 1.99
N ASN A 97 9.81 10.91 2.19
CA ASN A 97 10.67 11.47 1.15
C ASN A 97 11.86 10.57 0.82
N ASN A 98 12.44 9.87 1.80
CA ASN A 98 13.55 8.96 1.56
C ASN A 98 13.16 7.77 0.67
N ILE A 99 11.89 7.36 0.66
CA ILE A 99 11.41 6.26 -0.17
C ILE A 99 11.05 6.70 -1.57
N PHE A 100 10.34 7.83 -1.71
CA PHE A 100 9.91 8.29 -3.03
C PHE A 100 10.98 9.10 -3.74
N TYR A 101 11.89 9.75 -3.01
CA TYR A 101 12.88 10.70 -3.51
C TYR A 101 14.29 10.46 -2.91
N PRO A 102 14.83 9.23 -2.94
CA PRO A 102 16.11 8.90 -2.29
C PRO A 102 17.30 9.75 -2.76
N SER A 103 17.28 10.21 -4.01
CA SER A 103 18.35 10.99 -4.63
C SER A 103 18.14 12.51 -4.57
N ASN A 104 17.18 13.01 -3.78
CA ASN A 104 16.62 14.37 -3.90
C ASN A 104 16.12 14.67 -5.34
N SER A 105 15.79 13.63 -6.07
CA SER A 105 15.21 13.71 -7.40
C SER A 105 13.83 14.37 -7.31
N LYS A 106 13.48 15.15 -8.33
CA LYS A 106 12.10 15.67 -8.48
C LYS A 106 11.13 14.56 -8.90
N PHE A 107 11.66 13.41 -9.32
CA PHE A 107 10.89 12.28 -9.79
C PHE A 107 10.78 11.21 -8.71
N ILE A 108 9.66 10.50 -8.78
CA ILE A 108 9.40 9.36 -7.91
C ILE A 108 10.24 8.17 -8.41
N GLU A 109 11.12 7.67 -7.56
CA GLU A 109 12.04 6.57 -7.86
C GLU A 109 11.61 5.30 -7.11
N VAL A 110 10.48 4.69 -7.52
CA VAL A 110 10.03 3.38 -6.99
C VAL A 110 10.09 2.30 -8.06
N SER A 111 10.37 1.07 -7.62
CA SER A 111 10.33 -0.12 -8.48
C SER A 111 9.43 -1.21 -7.89
N ASN A 112 8.94 -2.10 -8.74
CA ASN A 112 8.15 -3.27 -8.34
C ASN A 112 9.03 -4.50 -8.02
N GLY A 113 10.31 -4.31 -7.70
CA GLY A 113 11.14 -5.40 -7.20
C GLY A 113 10.68 -5.84 -5.80
N GLU A 114 10.76 -7.13 -5.50
CA GLU A 114 10.25 -7.74 -4.26
C GLU A 114 10.74 -7.01 -2.99
N GLU A 115 12.03 -6.71 -2.90
CA GLU A 115 12.63 -5.95 -1.80
C GLU A 115 12.03 -4.54 -1.65
N ASN A 116 11.78 -3.86 -2.78
CA ASN A 116 11.20 -2.52 -2.78
C ASN A 116 9.71 -2.54 -2.39
N VAL A 117 8.98 -3.58 -2.78
CA VAL A 117 7.58 -3.78 -2.38
C VAL A 117 7.47 -4.01 -0.87
N GLU A 118 8.33 -4.84 -0.30
CA GLU A 118 8.36 -5.06 1.15
C GLU A 118 8.73 -3.80 1.93
N LEU A 119 9.77 -3.08 1.46
CA LEU A 119 10.20 -1.82 2.04
C LEU A 119 9.07 -0.79 2.03
N TYR A 120 8.36 -0.71 0.90
CA TYR A 120 7.22 0.17 0.73
C TYR A 120 6.08 -0.17 1.69
N ASP A 121 5.73 -1.45 1.81
CA ASP A 121 4.66 -1.91 2.70
C ASP A 121 4.96 -1.66 4.17
N ARG A 122 6.18 -1.98 4.60
CA ARG A 122 6.65 -1.70 5.96
C ARG A 122 6.53 -0.22 6.28
N THR A 123 6.93 0.62 5.34
CA THR A 123 6.98 2.05 5.56
C THR A 123 5.59 2.70 5.49
N ALA A 124 4.73 2.24 4.60
CA ALA A 124 3.32 2.63 4.57
C ALA A 124 2.66 2.39 5.94
N ARG A 125 2.84 1.21 6.53
CA ARG A 125 2.33 0.87 7.87
C ARG A 125 2.90 1.78 8.95
N GLN A 126 4.21 2.04 8.90
CA GLN A 126 4.89 2.91 9.87
C GLN A 126 4.36 4.35 9.81
N VAL A 127 4.31 4.92 8.60
CA VAL A 127 3.80 6.28 8.35
C VAL A 127 2.34 6.39 8.79
N LYS A 128 1.49 5.42 8.41
CA LYS A 128 0.08 5.35 8.82
C LYS A 128 -0.06 5.43 10.35
N THR A 129 0.69 4.61 11.06
CA THR A 129 0.64 4.53 12.53
C THR A 129 1.14 5.80 13.20
N LYS A 130 2.26 6.36 12.74
CA LYS A 130 2.83 7.60 13.27
C LYS A 130 1.90 8.78 13.08
N THR A 131 1.38 8.97 11.85
CA THR A 131 0.45 10.06 11.55
C THR A 131 -0.83 9.94 12.36
N LYS A 132 -1.44 8.75 12.43
CA LYS A 132 -2.62 8.52 13.26
C LYS A 132 -2.39 8.90 14.72
N THR A 133 -1.23 8.54 15.27
CA THR A 133 -0.86 8.88 16.65
C THR A 133 -0.74 10.39 16.86
N VAL A 134 -0.07 11.10 15.95
CA VAL A 134 0.06 12.56 16.04
C VAL A 134 -1.31 13.23 15.89
N CYS A 135 -2.15 12.80 14.95
CA CYS A 135 -3.51 13.30 14.79
C CYS A 135 -4.34 13.11 16.06
N ALA A 136 -4.24 11.96 16.73
CA ALA A 136 -4.89 11.74 18.03
C ALA A 136 -4.38 12.72 19.10
N GLN A 137 -3.06 12.95 19.15
CA GLN A 137 -2.43 13.92 20.06
C GLN A 137 -2.82 15.38 19.76
N LEU A 138 -3.22 15.70 18.53
CA LEU A 138 -3.71 17.01 18.12
C LEU A 138 -5.24 17.13 18.21
N GLY A 139 -5.96 16.03 18.47
CA GLY A 139 -7.43 16.01 18.48
C GLY A 139 -8.05 16.02 17.07
N LEU A 140 -7.29 15.61 16.05
CA LEU A 140 -7.67 15.59 14.63
C LEU A 140 -7.85 14.15 14.11
N LEU A 141 -8.17 13.20 14.99
CA LEU A 141 -8.33 11.79 14.62
C LEU A 141 -9.48 11.58 13.63
N ASN A 142 -10.55 12.36 13.76
CA ASN A 142 -11.67 12.40 12.83
C ASN A 142 -11.24 12.81 11.41
N VAL A 143 -10.37 13.81 11.28
CA VAL A 143 -9.83 14.26 9.99
C VAL A 143 -9.01 13.16 9.35
N TYR A 144 -8.14 12.52 10.14
CA TYR A 144 -7.35 11.38 9.67
C TYR A 144 -8.24 10.23 9.18
N ASN A 145 -9.26 9.85 9.95
CA ASN A 145 -10.18 8.77 9.56
C ASN A 145 -10.97 9.13 8.30
N ALA A 146 -11.41 10.38 8.15
CA ALA A 146 -12.12 10.83 6.96
C ALA A 146 -11.24 10.75 5.69
N ILE A 147 -9.94 11.03 5.81
CA ILE A 147 -8.98 10.84 4.71
C ILE A 147 -8.82 9.35 4.40
N ASP A 148 -8.60 8.49 5.40
CA ASP A 148 -8.45 7.04 5.20
C ASP A 148 -9.70 6.44 4.53
N GLU A 149 -10.90 6.80 5.00
CA GLU A 149 -12.18 6.40 4.40
C GLU A 149 -12.35 6.92 2.96
N SER A 150 -11.96 8.17 2.68
CA SER A 150 -12.04 8.73 1.33
C SER A 150 -11.09 8.01 0.37
N CYS A 151 -9.87 7.71 0.81
CA CYS A 151 -8.92 6.92 0.04
C CYS A 151 -9.44 5.51 -0.22
N GLN A 152 -10.07 4.86 0.76
CA GLN A 152 -10.71 3.55 0.57
C GLN A 152 -11.89 3.60 -0.41
N LYS A 153 -12.69 4.67 -0.40
CA LYS A 153 -13.79 4.84 -1.38
C LYS A 153 -13.27 5.02 -2.80
N ILE A 154 -12.19 5.77 -2.98
CA ILE A 154 -11.61 6.07 -4.30
C ILE A 154 -10.85 4.87 -4.86
N THR A 155 -10.13 4.15 -4.00
CA THR A 155 -9.17 3.12 -4.44
C THR A 155 -9.65 1.69 -4.19
N GLY A 156 -10.75 1.51 -3.46
CA GLY A 156 -11.24 0.23 -2.95
C GLY A 156 -10.67 -0.11 -1.58
N GLN A 157 -11.16 -1.20 -0.97
CA GLN A 157 -10.57 -1.71 0.27
C GLN A 157 -9.22 -2.34 -0.01
N LEU A 158 -8.22 -1.96 0.79
CA LEU A 158 -6.96 -2.68 0.87
C LEU A 158 -7.24 -4.04 1.52
N PRO A 159 -6.83 -5.18 0.93
CA PRO A 159 -6.91 -6.45 1.61
C PRO A 159 -6.04 -6.37 2.88
N GLU A 160 -6.68 -6.32 4.05
CA GLU A 160 -5.97 -6.17 5.33
C GLU A 160 -5.13 -7.41 5.68
N ASN A 161 -5.37 -8.56 5.04
CA ASN A 161 -4.61 -9.79 5.21
C ASN A 161 -4.59 -10.61 3.89
N GLN A 162 -3.47 -10.63 3.17
CA GLN A 162 -3.12 -11.69 2.22
C GLN A 162 -1.70 -12.22 2.48
N ILE A 163 -1.27 -12.20 3.74
CA ILE A 163 -0.10 -12.94 4.22
C ILE A 163 -0.54 -13.76 5.45
N ASN A 164 -1.60 -14.54 5.28
CA ASN A 164 -1.70 -15.80 6.02
C ASN A 164 -1.72 -16.85 4.93
N GLY A 165 -0.63 -17.61 4.84
CA GLY A 165 -0.53 -18.74 3.95
C GLY A 165 -1.71 -19.66 4.19
N VAL A 166 -2.50 -19.85 3.14
CA VAL A 166 -3.25 -21.08 2.95
C VAL A 166 -2.65 -21.70 1.70
N SER A 167 -1.47 -22.30 1.89
CA SER A 167 -1.26 -23.62 1.33
C SER A 167 -2.25 -24.55 2.03
N ASP A 168 -2.75 -25.54 1.31
CA ASP A 168 -3.71 -26.55 1.76
C ASP A 168 -5.17 -26.12 1.60
N ASP A 169 -5.69 -26.18 0.37
CA ASP A 169 -6.43 -27.35 -0.10
C ASP A 169 -7.01 -27.06 -1.48
N ILE A 170 -6.35 -27.60 -2.51
CA ILE A 170 -7.00 -27.94 -3.78
C ILE A 170 -6.81 -29.44 -3.92
N TRP A 171 -7.76 -30.18 -3.36
CA TRP A 171 -8.12 -31.55 -3.73
C TRP A 171 -9.62 -31.58 -3.97
#